data_AF-A0A2G8PH69-F1
#
_entry.id   AF-A0A2G8PH69-F1
#
_cell.length_a   1.000
_cell.length_b   1.000
_cell.length_c   1.000
_cell.angle_alpha   90.00
_cell.angle_beta   90.00
_cell.angle_gamma   90.00
#
_symmetry.space_group_name_H-M   'P 1'
#
loop_
_entity.id
_entity.type
_entity.pdbx_description
1 polymer ?
#
loop_
_entity_poly.entity_id
_entity_poly.type
_entity_poly.pdbx_seq_one_letter_code
_entity_poly.pdbx_strand_id
1 'polypeptide(L)' 'MVRSTFPAISASLAYYDSYRTANLPQNLTQAQRDFFGAHTFERIDRPGVFHHEWNACCR' A
#
# COMPACT_ATOMS: atom_id res chain seq x y z
N MET A 1 -2.48 -23.34 -27.03
CA MET A 1 -1.84 -22.21 -26.32
C MET A 1 -1.59 -22.62 -24.88
N VAL A 2 -0.38 -23.07 -24.55
CA VAL A 2 -0.01 -23.44 -23.16
C VAL A 2 0.58 -22.21 -22.50
N ARG A 3 -0.06 -21.72 -21.45
CA ARG A 3 0.48 -20.64 -20.61
C ARG A 3 1.37 -21.29 -19.56
N SER A 4 2.67 -21.30 -19.78
CA SER A 4 3.63 -21.76 -18.78
C SER A 4 3.67 -20.78 -17.61
N THR A 5 3.39 -21.27 -16.42
CA THR A 5 3.35 -20.50 -15.18
C THR A 5 4.60 -20.79 -14.35
N PHE A 6 5.31 -19.75 -13.90
CA PHE A 6 6.49 -19.86 -13.02
C PHE A 6 6.23 -19.24 -11.64
N PRO A 7 5.28 -19.78 -10.86
CA PRO A 7 4.80 -19.13 -9.64
C PRO A 7 5.92 -18.93 -8.61
N ALA A 8 6.77 -19.94 -8.40
CA ALA A 8 7.84 -19.87 -7.41
C ALA A 8 8.89 -18.81 -7.78
N ILE A 9 9.33 -18.79 -9.05
CA ILE A 9 10.34 -17.82 -9.52
C ILE A 9 9.78 -16.40 -9.49
N SER A 10 8.53 -16.21 -9.96
CA SER A 10 7.86 -14.90 -9.89
C SER A 10 7.72 -14.40 -8.45
N ALA A 11 7.36 -15.27 -7.51
CA ALA A 11 7.23 -14.90 -6.10
C ALA A 11 8.58 -14.55 -5.46
N SER A 12 9.62 -15.35 -5.69
CA SER A 12 10.97 -15.08 -5.17
C SER A 12 11.53 -13.76 -5.67
N LEU A 13 11.34 -13.45 -6.96
CA LEU A 13 11.78 -12.17 -7.54
C LEU A 13 10.99 -10.99 -6.95
N ALA A 14 9.66 -11.11 -6.88
CA ALA A 14 8.82 -10.07 -6.29
C ALA A 14 9.16 -9.80 -4.82
N TYR A 15 9.50 -10.84 -4.05
CA TYR A 15 9.95 -10.69 -2.66
C TYR A 15 11.28 -9.93 -2.59
N TYR A 16 12.26 -10.32 -3.40
CA TYR A 16 13.56 -9.65 -3.43
C TYR A 16 13.44 -8.16 -3.82
N ASP A 17 12.65 -7.88 -4.84
CA ASP A 17 12.38 -6.50 -5.26
C ASP A 17 11.63 -5.71 -4.19
N SER A 18 10.66 -6.33 -3.51
CA SER A 18 9.97 -5.67 -2.41
C SER A 18 10.90 -5.36 -1.23
N TYR A 19 11.80 -6.29 -0.90
CA TYR A 19 12.73 -6.12 0.22
C TYR A 19 13.70 -4.96 0.04
N ARG A 20 14.20 -4.77 -1.19
CA ARG A 20 15.16 -3.69 -1.50
C ARG A 20 14.50 -2.34 -1.85
N THR A 21 13.17 -2.29 -1.93
CA THR A 21 12.44 -1.08 -2.27
C THR A 21 12.18 -0.26 -1.01
N ALA A 22 12.80 0.92 -0.92
CA ALA A 22 12.67 1.80 0.25
C ALA A 22 11.23 2.30 0.48
N ASN A 23 10.48 2.57 -0.61
CA ASN A 23 9.11 3.07 -0.56
C ASN A 23 8.21 2.19 -1.41
N LEU A 24 7.38 1.39 -0.76
CA LEU A 24 6.43 0.49 -1.41
C LEU A 24 5.04 1.15 -1.53
N PRO A 25 4.19 0.74 -2.48
CA PRO A 25 2.87 1.33 -2.72
C PRO A 25 1.82 1.09 -1.59
N GLN A 26 2.24 0.58 -0.43
CA GLN A 26 1.42 0.34 0.76
C GLN A 26 0.75 1.62 1.27
N ASN A 27 1.28 2.80 0.93
CA ASN A 27 0.64 4.08 1.23
C ASN A 27 -0.78 4.18 0.63
N LEU A 28 -1.01 3.62 -0.56
CA LEU A 28 -2.36 3.59 -1.16
C LEU A 28 -3.29 2.65 -0.39
N THR A 29 -2.80 1.50 0.05
CA THR A 29 -3.58 0.59 0.90
C THR A 29 -3.93 1.25 2.23
N GLN A 30 -3.01 2.01 2.83
CA GLN A 30 -3.29 2.79 4.03
C GLN A 30 -4.36 3.87 3.79
N ALA A 31 -4.28 4.58 2.66
CA ALA A 31 -5.32 5.54 2.26
C ALA A 31 -6.69 4.87 2.09
N GLN A 32 -6.76 3.69 1.45
CA GLN A 32 -8.00 2.94 1.31
C GLN A 32 -8.57 2.48 2.66
N ARG A 33 -7.72 1.96 3.56
CA ARG A 33 -8.12 1.56 4.91
C ARG A 33 -8.68 2.74 5.71
N ASP A 34 -8.09 3.91 5.57
CA ASP A 34 -8.55 5.12 6.23
C ASP A 34 -9.86 5.65 5.62
N PHE A 35 -9.98 5.61 4.28
CA PHE A 35 -11.16 6.04 3.55
C PHE A 35 -12.40 5.23 3.92
N PHE A 36 -12.33 3.90 3.89
CA PHE A 36 -13.49 3.04 4.12
C PHE A 36 -13.72 2.69 5.60
N GLY A 37 -12.66 2.71 6.41
CA GLY A 37 -12.69 2.14 7.77
C GLY A 37 -12.19 3.06 8.87
N ALA A 38 -11.81 4.31 8.57
CA ALA A 38 -11.22 5.25 9.53
C ALA A 38 -10.04 4.64 10.31
N HIS A 39 -9.26 3.76 9.66
CA HIS A 39 -8.19 3.00 10.29
C HIS A 39 -6.93 3.80 10.59
N THR A 40 -6.89 5.09 10.24
CA THR A 40 -5.75 5.99 10.43
C THR A 40 -4.48 5.53 9.69
N PHE A 41 -3.50 6.43 9.61
CA PHE A 41 -2.19 6.15 9.03
C PHE A 41 -1.11 7.06 9.63
N GLU A 42 0.16 6.69 9.42
CA GLU A 42 1.32 7.49 9.79
C GLU A 42 1.82 8.31 8.60
N ARG A 43 2.48 9.43 8.90
CA ARG A 43 3.07 10.32 7.89
C ARG A 43 4.59 10.20 7.88
N ILE A 44 5.18 10.43 6.72
CA ILE A 44 6.64 10.39 6.53
C ILE A 44 7.33 11.71 6.93
N ASP A 45 6.59 12.82 6.97
CA ASP A 45 7.14 14.14 7.24
C ASP A 45 7.09 14.53 8.73
N ARG A 46 6.25 13.87 9.52
CA ARG A 46 6.15 14.10 10.97
C ARG A 46 5.57 12.90 11.70
N PRO A 47 6.01 12.64 12.95
CA PRO A 47 5.50 11.55 13.76
C PRO A 47 4.03 11.79 14.17
N GLY A 48 3.27 10.71 14.32
CA GLY A 48 1.88 10.73 14.80
C GLY A 48 0.95 9.82 14.02
N VAL A 49 -0.29 9.73 14.49
CA VAL A 49 -1.38 8.96 13.88
C VAL A 49 -2.41 9.93 13.33
N PHE A 50 -2.78 9.77 12.06
CA PHE A 50 -3.62 10.72 11.33
C PHE A 50 -4.83 10.02 10.71
N HIS A 51 -5.98 10.70 10.72
CA HIS A 51 -7.15 10.36 9.91
C HIS A 51 -7.38 11.50 8.91
N HIS A 52 -7.74 11.18 7.67
CA HIS A 52 -8.07 12.19 6.67
C HIS A 52 -9.59 12.31 6.49
N GLU A 53 -10.09 13.54 6.32
CA GLU A 53 -11.51 13.78 6.08
C GLU A 53 -11.82 13.67 4.58
N TRP A 54 -12.08 12.44 4.12
CA TRP A 54 -12.21 12.12 2.69
C TRP A 54 -13.46 12.70 2.01
N ASN A 55 -14.53 12.92 2.77
CA ASN A 55 -15.82 13.39 2.26
C ASN A 55 -15.99 14.92 2.36
N ALA A 56 -14.97 15.65 2.83
CA ALA A 56 -15.03 17.10 3.00
C ALA A 56 -15.24 17.86 1.68
N CYS A 57 -14.83 17.28 0.54
CA CYS A 57 -14.95 17.90 -0.78
C CYS A 57 -16.37 17.82 -1.37
N CYS A 58 -17.20 16.87 -0.92
CA CYS A 58 -18.53 16.64 -1.50
C CYS A 58 -19.64 17.10 -0.56
N ARG A 59 -19.50 18.30 0.01
CA ARG A 59 -20.58 19.01 0.68
C ARG A 59 -20.89 20.32 -0.05
#